data_AF-A0A967LK40-F1
#
_entry.id   AF-A0A967LK40-F1
#
_cell.length_a   1.000
_cell.length_b   1.000
_cell.length_c   1.000
_cell.angle_alpha   90.00
_cell.angle_beta   90.00
_cell.angle_gamma   90.00
#
_symmetry.space_group_name_H-M   'P 1'
#
loop_
_entity.id
_entity.type
_entity.pdbx_description
1 polymer ?
#
loop_
_entity_poly.entity_id
_entity_poly.type
_entity_poly.pdbx_seq_one_letter_code
_entity_poly.pdbx_strand_id
1 'polypeptide(L)'
;ATGDAGIANAADMAVQLEPLLGPWARYFFAAGLLAAGLTSAITAPLAAAYATAGALGWPRDLRDPRLRAVWLVVLAAGIVFAGLGVRPVPAILFAQVANGVLLPAIAVFLLLAVNDRNAMGTRANGRAMNLAAGAVVLVALVLGLRALWTAMT
;
A
#
# COMPACT_ATOMS: atom_id res chain seq x y z
N ALA A 1 -25.34 6.35 24.49
CA ALA A 1 -24.79 7.66 24.10
C ALA A 1 -23.77 7.42 23.01
N THR A 2 -24.06 7.97 21.83
CA THR A 2 -23.40 7.80 20.53
C THR A 2 -21.92 8.15 20.57
N GLY A 3 -21.06 7.15 20.40
CA GLY A 3 -19.60 7.29 20.37
C GLY A 3 -19.04 7.28 18.95
N ASP A 4 -19.62 8.05 18.04
CA ASP A 4 -18.97 8.38 16.75
C ASP A 4 -17.91 9.47 16.98
N ALA A 5 -16.89 9.16 17.79
CA ALA A 5 -15.66 9.95 17.80
C ALA A 5 -14.80 9.46 16.62
N GLY A 6 -15.23 9.81 15.40
CA GLY A 6 -14.54 9.45 14.18
C GLY A 6 -13.12 10.00 14.20
N ILE A 7 -12.13 9.10 14.12
CA ILE A 7 -10.73 9.46 13.91
C ILE A 7 -10.65 10.12 12.54
N ALA A 8 -10.51 11.44 12.49
CA ALA A 8 -10.47 12.19 11.24
C ALA A 8 -9.04 12.42 10.77
N ASN A 9 -8.07 12.39 11.69
CA ASN A 9 -6.68 12.65 11.38
C ASN A 9 -5.70 11.93 12.34
N ALA A 10 -4.42 12.01 12.01
CA ALA A 10 -3.36 11.33 12.75
C ALA A 10 -3.19 11.85 14.20
N ALA A 11 -3.53 13.11 14.48
CA ALA A 11 -3.48 13.64 15.84
C ALA A 11 -4.54 12.99 16.74
N ASP A 12 -5.73 12.69 16.20
CA ASP A 12 -6.79 12.00 16.93
C ASP A 12 -6.36 10.58 17.33
N MET A 13 -5.55 9.91 16.50
CA MET A 13 -4.98 8.60 16.81
C MET A 13 -3.95 8.65 17.95
N ALA A 14 -3.17 9.73 18.06
CA ALA A 14 -2.18 9.87 19.12
C ALA A 14 -2.82 9.95 20.52
N VAL A 15 -3.98 10.59 20.64
CA VAL A 15 -4.75 10.68 21.90
C VAL A 15 -5.24 9.30 22.35
N GLN A 16 -5.59 8.43 21.40
CA GLN A 16 -6.02 7.07 21.73
C GLN A 16 -4.91 6.18 22.29
N LEU A 17 -3.63 6.54 22.08
CA LEU A 17 -2.48 5.84 22.64
C LEU A 17 -2.09 6.33 24.05
N GLU A 18 -2.67 7.44 24.51
CA GLU A 18 -2.38 8.05 25.80
C GLU A 18 -2.65 7.12 27.00
N PRO A 19 -3.70 6.26 27.02
CA PRO A 19 -3.89 5.29 28.10
C PRO A 19 -2.77 4.24 28.25
N LEU A 20 -2.01 3.98 27.19
CA LEU A 20 -0.94 2.97 27.18
C LEU A 20 0.44 3.58 27.40
N LEU A 21 0.70 4.75 26.82
CA LEU A 21 2.02 5.40 26.78
C LEU A 21 2.09 6.70 27.59
N GLY A 22 0.95 7.16 28.12
CA GLY A 22 0.85 8.43 28.82
C GLY A 22 1.31 9.61 27.94
N PRO A 23 1.99 10.61 28.52
CA PRO A 23 2.47 11.80 27.81
C PRO A 23 3.41 11.51 26.63
N TRP A 24 4.01 10.31 26.58
CA TRP A 24 4.90 9.90 25.49
C TRP A 24 4.17 9.50 24.21
N ALA A 25 2.85 9.27 24.27
CA ALA A 25 2.03 8.86 23.13
C ALA A 25 2.22 9.78 21.91
N ARG A 26 2.26 11.10 22.11
CA ARG A 26 2.45 12.06 21.00
C ARG A 26 3.79 11.88 20.30
N TYR A 27 4.86 11.68 21.07
CA TYR A 27 6.21 11.62 20.51
C TYR A 27 6.44 10.29 19.80
N PHE A 28 5.97 9.20 20.41
CA PHE A 28 6.05 7.87 19.81
C PHE A 28 5.24 7.80 18.52
N PHE A 29 4.01 8.33 18.54
CA PHE A 29 3.16 8.36 17.36
C PHE A 29 3.72 9.26 16.26
N ALA A 30 4.21 10.46 16.59
CA ALA A 30 4.84 11.36 15.62
C ALA A 30 6.09 10.74 14.97
N ALA A 31 6.94 10.08 15.75
CA ALA A 31 8.12 9.39 15.24
C ALA A 31 7.74 8.21 14.33
N GLY A 32 6.76 7.40 14.74
CA GLY A 32 6.25 6.29 13.94
C GLY A 32 5.60 6.76 12.63
N LEU A 33 4.79 7.82 12.69
CA LEU A 33 4.14 8.41 11.52
C LEU A 33 5.17 9.00 10.54
N LEU A 34 6.21 9.68 11.05
CA LEU A 34 7.30 10.19 10.23
C LEU A 34 8.07 9.04 9.56
N ALA A 35 8.40 7.99 10.30
CA ALA A 35 9.10 6.83 9.77
C ALA A 35 8.27 6.13 8.68
N ALA A 36 6.99 5.86 8.94
CA ALA A 36 6.08 5.25 7.99
C ALA A 36 5.91 6.12 6.72
N GLY A 37 5.75 7.43 6.90
CA GLY A 37 5.63 8.39 5.80
C GLY A 37 6.89 8.44 4.93
N LEU A 38 8.08 8.52 5.55
CA LEU A 38 9.36 8.56 4.84
C LEU A 38 9.61 7.26 4.06
N THR A 39 9.37 6.10 4.67
CA THR A 39 9.51 4.81 3.98
C THR A 39 8.55 4.72 2.80
N SER A 40 7.28 5.10 2.98
CA SER A 40 6.29 5.07 1.89
C SER A 40 6.61 6.05 0.76
N ALA A 41 7.13 7.24 1.08
CA ALA A 41 7.52 8.25 0.09
C ALA A 41 8.69 7.79 -0.80
N ILE A 42 9.50 6.83 -0.34
CA ILE A 42 10.59 6.25 -1.12
C ILE A 42 10.08 5.04 -1.92
N THR A 43 9.37 4.11 -1.27
CA THR A 43 9.00 2.82 -1.86
C THR A 43 7.87 2.93 -2.89
N ALA A 44 6.87 3.78 -2.68
CA ALA A 44 5.73 3.88 -3.60
C ALA A 44 6.12 4.46 -4.97
N PRO A 45 6.88 5.58 -5.05
CA PRO A 45 7.37 6.07 -6.34
C PRO A 45 8.27 5.07 -7.04
N LEU A 46 9.09 4.31 -6.29
CA LEU A 46 9.98 3.29 -6.84
C LEU A 46 9.18 2.13 -7.45
N ALA A 47 8.15 1.66 -6.74
CA ALA A 47 7.25 0.62 -7.23
C ALA A 47 6.53 1.05 -8.52
N ALA A 48 6.06 2.30 -8.58
CA ALA A 48 5.46 2.86 -9.79
C ALA A 48 6.48 2.90 -10.96
N ALA A 49 7.73 3.29 -10.70
CA ALA A 49 8.78 3.30 -11.72
C ALA A 49 9.09 1.89 -12.26
N TYR A 50 9.17 0.87 -11.40
CA TYR A 50 9.37 -0.51 -11.84
C TYR A 50 8.16 -1.09 -12.58
N ALA A 51 6.94 -0.77 -12.14
CA ALA A 51 5.72 -1.20 -12.82
C ALA A 51 5.62 -0.60 -14.23
N THR A 52 5.89 0.71 -14.37
CA THR A 52 5.89 1.39 -15.68
C THR A 52 6.99 0.85 -16.59
N ALA A 53 8.21 0.65 -16.09
CA ALA A 53 9.29 0.02 -16.85
C ALA A 53 8.91 -1.39 -17.31
N GLY A 54 8.27 -2.19 -16.44
CA GLY A 54 7.76 -3.50 -16.79
C GLY A 54 6.68 -3.48 -17.87
N ALA A 55 5.74 -2.53 -17.80
CA ALA A 55 4.66 -2.38 -18.77
C ALA A 55 5.13 -1.87 -20.14
N LEU A 56 6.14 -0.99 -20.16
CA LEU A 56 6.68 -0.37 -21.38
C LEU A 56 7.89 -1.12 -21.96
N GLY A 57 8.31 -2.22 -21.34
CA GLY A 57 9.46 -3.02 -21.77
C GLY A 57 10.81 -2.30 -21.61
N TRP A 58 10.91 -1.33 -20.70
CA TRP A 58 12.14 -0.60 -20.44
C TRP A 58 13.10 -1.38 -19.53
N PRO A 59 14.41 -1.07 -19.57
CA PRO A 59 15.37 -1.59 -18.60
C PRO A 59 14.94 -1.27 -17.17
N ARG A 60 15.05 -2.26 -16.28
CA ARG A 60 14.73 -2.13 -14.85
C ARG A 60 15.96 -1.73 -14.04
N ASP A 61 16.74 -0.78 -14.56
CA ASP A 61 17.94 -0.26 -13.91
C ASP A 61 17.64 1.11 -13.28
N LEU A 62 18.01 1.28 -12.01
CA LEU A 62 17.88 2.55 -11.29
C LEU A 62 18.74 3.67 -11.89
N ARG A 63 19.72 3.32 -12.72
CA ARG A 63 20.54 4.28 -13.46
C ARG A 63 19.87 4.77 -14.74
N ASP A 64 18.82 4.10 -15.21
CA ASP A 64 18.09 4.52 -16.41
C ASP A 64 17.38 5.86 -16.14
N PRO A 65 17.61 6.90 -16.98
CA PRO A 65 16.98 8.20 -16.82
C PRO A 65 15.45 8.14 -16.89
N ARG A 66 14.87 7.20 -17.65
CA ARG A 66 13.41 7.05 -17.78
C ARG A 66 12.78 6.56 -16.48
N LEU A 67 13.41 5.56 -15.85
CA LEU A 67 12.95 5.03 -14.56
C LEU A 67 13.05 6.11 -13.48
N ARG A 68 14.18 6.83 -13.42
CA ARG A 68 14.37 7.95 -12.49
C ARG A 68 13.41 9.10 -12.74
N ALA A 69 13.05 9.37 -13.99
CA ALA A 69 12.08 10.40 -14.32
C ALA A 69 10.70 10.05 -13.75
N VAL A 70 10.20 8.83 -13.95
CA VAL A 70 8.93 8.38 -13.35
C VAL A 70 9.00 8.47 -11.82
N TRP A 71 10.09 7.98 -11.24
CA TRP A 71 10.31 8.04 -9.80
C TRP A 71 10.22 9.48 -9.24
N LEU A 72 10.94 10.42 -9.86
CA LEU A 72 10.96 11.82 -9.47
C LEU A 72 9.62 12.53 -9.72
N VAL A 73 8.91 12.19 -10.81
CA VAL A 73 7.59 12.77 -11.11
C VAL A 73 6.58 12.38 -10.05
N VAL A 74 6.52 11.11 -9.64
CA VAL A 74 5.59 10.66 -8.59
C VAL A 74 5.93 11.32 -7.25
N LEU A 75 7.22 11.43 -6.91
CA LEU A 75 7.67 12.10 -5.69
C LEU A 75 7.33 13.61 -5.71
N ALA A 76 7.61 14.29 -6.82
CA ALA A 76 7.32 15.72 -6.99
C ALA A 76 5.82 15.99 -6.91
N ALA A 77 4.98 15.16 -7.54
CA ALA A 77 3.54 15.24 -7.41
C ALA A 77 3.11 15.14 -5.95
N GLY A 78 3.64 14.16 -5.20
CA GLY A 78 3.37 14.02 -3.76
C GLY A 78 3.76 15.26 -2.95
N ILE A 79 4.92 15.86 -3.20
CA ILE A 79 5.39 17.09 -2.53
C ILE A 79 4.48 18.27 -2.85
N VAL A 80 4.10 18.46 -4.12
CA VAL A 80 3.19 19.53 -4.54
C VAL A 80 1.82 19.36 -3.87
N PHE A 81 1.25 18.16 -3.89
CA PHE A 81 -0.02 17.89 -3.22
C PHE A 81 0.03 18.14 -1.72
N ALA A 82 1.13 17.76 -1.06
CA ALA A 82 1.33 18.05 0.37
C ALA A 82 1.46 19.56 0.64
N GLY A 83 2.17 20.30 -0.22
CA GLY A 83 2.40 21.73 -0.07
C GLY A 83 1.15 22.60 -0.28
N LEU A 84 0.16 22.11 -1.04
CA LEU A 84 -1.10 22.82 -1.28
C LEU A 84 -2.04 22.85 -0.06
N GLY A 85 -1.72 22.13 1.02
CA GLY A 85 -2.52 22.12 2.26
C GLY A 85 -3.93 21.50 2.10
N VAL A 86 -4.25 20.98 0.93
CA VAL A 86 -5.50 20.25 0.68
C VAL A 86 -5.43 18.95 1.47
N ARG A 87 -6.40 18.71 2.35
CA ARG A 87 -6.54 17.44 3.06
C ARG A 87 -7.06 16.40 2.07
N PRO A 88 -6.22 15.53 1.47
CA PRO A 88 -6.65 14.65 0.40
C PRO A 88 -7.31 13.40 1.00
N VAL A 89 -8.07 13.54 2.09
CA VAL A 89 -8.73 12.43 2.78
C VAL A 89 -9.60 11.63 1.80
N PRO A 90 -10.44 12.25 0.94
CA PRO A 90 -11.19 11.49 -0.06
C PRO A 90 -10.31 10.75 -1.06
N ALA A 91 -9.19 11.35 -1.49
CA ALA A 91 -8.26 10.71 -2.43
C ALA A 91 -7.51 9.54 -1.77
N ILE A 92 -7.13 9.67 -0.49
CA ILE A 92 -6.52 8.59 0.30
C ILE A 92 -7.51 7.45 0.50
N LEU A 93 -8.76 7.76 0.86
CA LEU A 93 -9.83 6.75 0.99
C LEU A 93 -10.11 6.06 -0.34
N PHE A 94 -10.18 6.80 -1.44
CA PHE A 94 -10.32 6.22 -2.77
C PHE A 94 -9.15 5.29 -3.12
N ALA A 95 -7.91 5.71 -2.88
CA ALA A 95 -6.74 4.87 -3.10
C ALA A 95 -6.76 3.60 -2.22
N GLN A 96 -7.27 3.68 -0.99
CA GLN A 96 -7.43 2.52 -0.10
C GLN A 96 -8.47 1.54 -0.66
N VAL A 97 -9.63 2.02 -1.12
CA VAL A 97 -10.65 1.19 -1.75
C VAL A 97 -10.11 0.55 -3.03
N ALA A 98 -9.45 1.32 -3.90
CA ALA A 98 -8.82 0.81 -5.11
C ALA A 98 -7.79 -0.29 -4.80
N ASN A 99 -6.94 -0.08 -3.78
CA ASN A 99 -5.99 -1.10 -3.32
C ASN A 99 -6.70 -2.36 -2.80
N GLY A 100 -7.78 -2.20 -2.01
CA GLY A 100 -8.57 -3.33 -1.50
C GLY A 100 -9.17 -4.19 -2.61
N VAL A 101 -9.60 -3.57 -3.72
CA VAL A 101 -10.13 -4.28 -4.90
C VAL A 101 -9.03 -4.89 -5.75
N LEU A 102 -7.88 -4.21 -5.88
CA LEU A 102 -6.78 -4.65 -6.75
C LEU A 102 -5.95 -5.79 -6.14
N LEU A 103 -5.80 -5.83 -4.82
CA LEU A 103 -5.00 -6.84 -4.10
C LEU A 103 -5.41 -8.29 -4.41
N PRO A 104 -6.70 -8.68 -4.37
CA PRO A 104 -7.13 -10.03 -4.76
C PRO A 104 -6.68 -10.43 -6.17
N ALA A 105 -6.82 -9.52 -7.14
CA ALA A 105 -6.45 -9.79 -8.53
C ALA A 105 -4.94 -10.01 -8.66
N ILE A 106 -4.12 -9.16 -8.03
CA ILE A 106 -2.67 -9.31 -8.02
C ILE A 106 -2.24 -10.59 -7.31
N ALA A 107 -2.86 -10.91 -6.16
CA ALA A 107 -2.52 -12.10 -5.38
C ALA A 107 -2.80 -13.40 -6.16
N VAL A 108 -3.93 -13.48 -6.87
CA VAL A 108 -4.24 -14.61 -7.75
C VAL A 108 -3.23 -14.70 -8.90
N PHE A 109 -2.93 -13.59 -9.57
CA PHE A 109 -1.93 -13.57 -10.64
C PHE A 109 -0.55 -14.02 -10.16
N LEU A 110 -0.12 -13.55 -8.99
CA LEU A 110 1.15 -13.92 -8.40
C LEU A 110 1.19 -15.41 -8.05
N LEU A 111 0.11 -15.96 -7.50
CA LEU A 111 0.01 -17.39 -7.21
C LEU A 111 0.12 -18.23 -8.49
N LEU A 112 -0.54 -17.81 -9.58
CA LEU A 112 -0.43 -18.48 -10.88
C LEU A 112 1.01 -18.40 -11.42
N ALA A 113 1.63 -17.22 -11.39
CA ALA A 113 2.98 -17.00 -11.89
C ALA A 113 4.04 -17.80 -11.13
N VAL A 114 3.92 -17.88 -9.79
CA VAL A 114 4.84 -18.62 -8.93
C VAL A 114 4.63 -20.15 -9.05
N ASN A 115 3.47 -20.59 -9.51
CA ASN A 115 3.17 -21.99 -9.74
C ASN A 115 3.52 -22.45 -11.17
N ASP A 116 3.88 -21.53 -12.08
CA ASP A 116 4.36 -21.87 -13.41
C ASP A 116 5.77 -22.49 -13.34
N ARG A 117 5.82 -23.81 -13.54
CA ARG A 117 7.07 -24.60 -13.52
C ARG A 117 8.01 -24.26 -14.69
N ASN A 118 7.50 -23.74 -15.80
CA ASN A 118 8.35 -23.32 -16.91
C ASN A 118 9.12 -22.05 -16.56
N ALA A 119 8.48 -21.10 -15.86
CA ALA A 119 9.11 -19.86 -15.42
C ALA A 119 9.97 -20.02 -14.15
N MET A 120 9.50 -20.82 -13.18
CA MET A 120 10.14 -20.97 -11.86
C MET A 120 11.06 -22.20 -11.73
N GLY A 121 11.03 -23.12 -12.69
CA GLY A 121 11.84 -24.34 -12.67
C GLY A 121 11.65 -25.15 -11.39
N THR A 122 12.74 -25.42 -10.68
CA THR A 122 12.74 -26.18 -9.42
C THR A 122 12.24 -25.39 -8.21
N ARG A 123 12.05 -24.06 -8.34
CA ARG A 123 11.57 -23.17 -7.27
C ARG A 123 10.07 -22.89 -7.32
N ALA A 124 9.33 -23.59 -8.18
CA ALA A 124 7.88 -23.50 -8.20
C ALA A 124 7.29 -23.93 -6.84
N ASN A 125 6.16 -23.32 -6.47
CA ASN A 125 5.54 -23.60 -5.18
C ASN A 125 5.21 -25.09 -4.99
N GLY A 126 5.59 -25.62 -3.82
CA GLY A 126 5.11 -26.89 -3.31
C GLY A 126 3.70 -26.79 -2.72
N ARG A 127 3.14 -27.93 -2.29
CA ARG A 127 1.77 -28.00 -1.72
C ARG A 127 1.59 -27.13 -0.47
N ALA A 128 2.58 -27.09 0.42
CA ALA A 128 2.53 -26.27 1.62
C ALA A 128 2.54 -24.76 1.30
N MET A 129 3.36 -24.34 0.33
CA MET A 129 3.44 -22.93 -0.07
C MET A 129 2.20 -22.49 -0.84
N ASN A 130 1.61 -23.37 -1.65
CA ASN A 130 0.32 -23.11 -2.29
C ASN A 130 -0.83 -23.04 -1.28
N LEU A 131 -0.81 -23.81 -0.19
CA LEU A 131 -1.80 -23.70 0.87
C LEU A 131 -1.69 -22.34 1.59
N ALA A 132 -0.47 -21.94 1.96
CA ALA A 132 -0.23 -20.63 2.59
C ALA A 132 -0.61 -19.46 1.67
N ALA A 133 -0.18 -19.51 0.41
CA ALA A 133 -0.54 -18.49 -0.58
C ALA A 133 -2.05 -18.47 -0.89
N GLY A 134 -2.69 -19.64 -0.90
CA GLY A 134 -4.14 -19.76 -1.01
C GLY A 134 -4.87 -19.09 0.16
N ALA A 135 -4.37 -19.24 1.39
CA ALA A 135 -4.90 -18.54 2.55
C ALA A 135 -4.76 -17.01 2.43
N VAL A 136 -3.60 -16.53 1.93
CA VAL A 136 -3.39 -15.09 1.67
C VAL A 136 -4.35 -14.57 0.60
N VAL A 137 -4.55 -15.31 -0.49
CA VAL A 137 -5.52 -14.98 -1.55
C VAL A 137 -6.93 -14.93 -0.99
N LEU A 138 -7.32 -15.90 -0.16
CA LEU A 138 -8.63 -15.94 0.49
C LEU A 138 -8.85 -14.72 1.38
N VAL A 139 -7.87 -14.38 2.23
CA VAL A 139 -7.94 -13.20 3.10
C VAL A 139 -8.05 -11.93 2.26
N ALA A 140 -7.25 -11.79 1.20
CA ALA A 140 -7.32 -10.65 0.29
C ALA A 140 -8.71 -10.53 -0.36
N LEU A 141 -9.27 -11.65 -0.86
CA LEU A 141 -10.61 -11.70 -1.45
C LEU A 141 -11.69 -11.27 -0.44
N VAL A 142 -11.66 -11.79 0.78
CA VAL A 142 -12.62 -11.43 1.84
C VAL A 142 -12.53 -9.94 2.15
N LEU A 143 -11.33 -9.39 2.31
CA LEU A 143 -11.14 -7.97 2.59
C LEU A 143 -11.58 -7.08 1.42
N GLY A 144 -11.27 -7.47 0.18
CA GLY A 144 -11.69 -6.74 -1.01
C GLY A 144 -13.21 -6.73 -1.20
N LEU A 145 -13.87 -7.88 -1.02
CA LEU A 145 -15.33 -7.99 -1.05
C LEU A 145 -15.98 -7.16 0.06
N ARG A 146 -15.40 -7.17 1.26
CA ARG A 146 -15.90 -6.35 2.37
C ARG A 146 -15.77 -4.85 2.08
N ALA A 147 -14.65 -4.43 1.51
CA ALA A 147 -14.43 -3.03 1.11
C ALA A 147 -15.45 -2.56 0.04
N LEU A 148 -15.74 -3.40 -0.94
CA LEU A 148 -16.78 -3.15 -1.94
C LEU A 148 -18.17 -3.06 -1.31
N TRP A 149 -18.50 -4.00 -0.41
CA TRP A 149 -19.78 -3.98 0.28
C TRP A 149 -19.97 -2.69 1.07
N THR A 150 -18.98 -2.28 1.87
CA THR A 150 -19.02 -1.02 2.63
C THR A 150 -19.03 0.22 1.76
N ALA A 151 -18.57 0.15 0.51
CA ALA A 151 -18.65 1.27 -0.41
C ALA A 151 -20.02 1.38 -1.09
N MET A 152 -20.79 0.28 -1.14
CA MET A 152 -22.13 0.21 -1.76
C MET A 152 -23.27 0.43 -0.75
N THR A 153 -23.04 0.22 0.55
CA THR A 153 -24.00 0.44 1.64
C THR A 153 -23.66 1.70 2.44
#